data_AF-A0A7W1LSC0-F1
#
_entry.id   AF-A0A7W1LSC0-F1
#
_cell.length_a   1.000
_cell.length_b   1.000
_cell.length_c   1.000
_cell.angle_alpha   90.00
_cell.angle_beta   90.00
_cell.angle_gamma   90.00
#
_symmetry.space_group_name_H-M   'P 1'
#
loop_
_entity.id
_entity.type
_entity.pdbx_description
1 polymer ?
#
loop_
_entity_poly.entity_id
_entity_poly.type
_entity_poly.pdbx_seq_one_letter_code
_entity_poly.pdbx_strand_id
1 'polypeptide(L)'
;MARSARRRRLSPMYLLRTQAITKGFLGGQSGWRTFGIAYFGLRFVKRLLGKNEEVLLVEELAPGQRMHITALAPPEKRSRRSRR
;
A
#
# COMPACT_ATOMS: atom_id res chain seq x y z
N MET A 1 49.14 1.03 17.91
CA MET A 1 47.88 0.23 17.86
C MET A 1 47.29 0.32 16.47
N ALA A 2 47.51 -0.70 15.62
CA ALA A 2 47.09 -0.71 14.22
C ALA A 2 45.63 -1.15 14.08
N ARG A 3 44.76 -0.27 13.57
CA ARG A 3 43.41 -0.64 13.15
C ARG A 3 43.50 -1.29 11.77
N SER A 4 43.42 -2.62 11.74
CA SER A 4 43.37 -3.42 10.52
C SER A 4 42.12 -3.06 9.71
N ALA A 5 42.30 -2.21 8.71
CA ALA A 5 41.30 -1.92 7.69
C ALA A 5 41.05 -3.21 6.90
N ARG A 6 40.04 -3.96 7.34
CA ARG A 6 39.56 -5.18 6.70
C ARG A 6 39.07 -4.78 5.30
N ARG A 7 39.93 -4.91 4.28
CA ARG A 7 39.56 -4.75 2.87
C ARG A 7 38.59 -5.86 2.48
N ARG A 8 37.32 -5.71 2.88
CA ARG A 8 36.21 -6.44 2.26
C ARG A 8 36.18 -5.95 0.82
N ARG A 9 36.60 -6.82 -0.11
CA ARG A 9 36.36 -6.61 -1.54
C ARG A 9 34.85 -6.47 -1.68
N LEU A 10 34.37 -5.24 -1.86
CA LEU A 10 32.96 -4.98 -2.09
C LEU A 10 32.59 -5.73 -3.36
N SER A 11 31.65 -6.67 -3.24
CA SER A 11 31.17 -7.43 -4.40
C SER A 11 30.69 -6.43 -5.46
N PRO A 12 31.03 -6.62 -6.75
CA PRO A 12 30.53 -5.77 -7.83
C PRO A 12 29.01 -5.63 -7.79
N MET A 13 28.32 -6.69 -7.35
CA MET A 13 26.87 -6.73 -7.16
C MET A 13 26.38 -5.76 -6.07
N TYR A 14 27.17 -5.54 -5.02
CA TYR A 14 26.85 -4.57 -3.96
C TYR A 14 26.99 -3.13 -4.46
N LEU A 15 27.99 -2.86 -5.32
CA LEU A 15 28.19 -1.56 -5.95
C LEU A 15 27.08 -1.25 -6.97
N LEU A 16 26.69 -2.24 -7.77
CA LEU A 16 25.56 -2.12 -8.70
C LEU A 16 24.25 -1.89 -7.95
N ARG A 17 24.02 -2.61 -6.85
CA ARG A 17 22.83 -2.43 -6.00
C ARG A 17 22.77 -1.05 -5.37
N THR A 18 23.89 -0.56 -4.82
CA THR A 18 23.93 0.77 -4.20
C THR A 18 23.75 1.88 -5.22
N GLN A 19 24.34 1.77 -6.41
CA GLN A 19 24.12 2.74 -7.49
C GLN A 19 22.70 2.68 -8.08
N ALA A 20 22.11 1.50 -8.20
CA ALA A 20 20.72 1.36 -8.65
C ALA A 20 19.72 1.95 -7.66
N ILE A 21 19.97 1.82 -6.35
CA ILE A 21 19.14 2.42 -5.31
C ILE A 21 19.32 3.94 -5.28
N THR A 22 20.56 4.45 -5.30
CA THR A 22 20.80 5.90 -5.23
C THR A 22 20.39 6.63 -6.50
N LYS A 23 20.64 6.08 -7.70
CA LYS A 23 20.20 6.70 -8.96
C LYS A 23 18.74 6.44 -9.28
N GLY A 24 18.20 5.29 -8.87
CA GLY A 24 16.82 4.91 -9.13
C GLY A 24 15.82 5.52 -8.16
N PHE A 25 15.98 5.22 -6.86
CA PHE A 25 15.02 5.65 -5.83
C PHE A 25 15.21 7.12 -5.42
N LEU A 26 16.46 7.61 -5.39
CA LEU A 26 16.78 8.98 -4.98
C LEU A 26 17.17 9.91 -6.15
N GLY A 27 17.47 9.36 -7.33
CA GLY A 27 18.01 10.11 -8.48
C GLY A 27 16.98 10.50 -9.56
N GLY A 28 15.68 10.29 -9.33
CA GLY A 28 14.62 10.77 -10.22
C GLY A 28 14.52 10.06 -11.57
N GLN A 29 15.11 8.87 -11.73
CA GLN A 29 15.07 8.15 -13.00
C GLN A 29 13.66 7.63 -13.31
N SER A 30 13.11 8.04 -14.46
CA SER A 30 11.70 7.83 -14.84
C SER A 30 11.25 6.35 -14.78
N GLY A 31 12.16 5.40 -15.00
CA GLY A 31 11.87 3.96 -14.93
C GLY A 31 11.43 3.49 -13.54
N TRP A 32 12.07 3.96 -12.47
CA TRP A 32 11.71 3.56 -11.10
C TRP A 32 10.37 4.18 -10.66
N ARG A 33 10.06 5.38 -11.14
CA ARG A 33 8.75 6.00 -10.95
C ARG A 33 7.66 5.21 -11.68
N THR A 34 7.90 4.78 -12.92
CA THR A 34 6.97 3.90 -13.66
C THR A 34 6.75 2.57 -12.95
N PHE A 35 7.82 1.92 -12.45
CA PHE A 35 7.69 0.69 -11.67
C PHE A 35 6.92 0.90 -10.36
N GLY A 36 7.22 1.98 -9.64
CA GLY A 36 6.50 2.34 -8.41
C GLY A 36 5.01 2.58 -8.67
N ILE A 37 4.68 3.34 -9.71
CA ILE A 37 3.29 3.61 -10.11
C ILE A 37 2.61 2.33 -10.60
N ALA A 38 3.27 1.49 -11.39
CA ALA A 38 2.67 0.24 -11.86
C ALA A 38 2.39 -0.74 -10.70
N TYR A 39 3.36 -0.91 -9.81
CA TYR A 39 3.26 -1.86 -8.70
C TYR A 39 2.27 -1.37 -7.62
N PHE A 40 2.40 -0.12 -7.18
CA PHE A 40 1.53 0.43 -6.13
C PHE A 40 0.21 0.94 -6.69
N GLY A 41 0.20 1.54 -7.87
CA GLY A 41 -1.01 2.09 -8.49
C GLY A 41 -2.08 1.02 -8.70
N LEU A 42 -1.73 -0.15 -9.21
CA LEU A 42 -2.71 -1.24 -9.38
C LEU A 42 -3.35 -1.66 -8.03
N ARG A 43 -2.57 -1.66 -6.96
CA ARG A 43 -3.05 -1.97 -5.60
C ARG A 43 -3.95 -0.87 -5.04
N PHE A 44 -3.61 0.39 -5.29
CA PHE A 44 -4.43 1.54 -4.88
C PHE A 44 -5.74 1.64 -5.67
N VAL A 45 -5.69 1.42 -6.98
CA VAL A 45 -6.88 1.37 -7.86
C VAL A 45 -7.87 0.32 -7.35
N LYS A 46 -7.42 -0.91 -7.08
CA LYS A 46 -8.29 -1.95 -6.50
C LYS A 46 -8.89 -1.58 -5.15
N ARG A 47 -8.18 -0.77 -4.35
CA ARG A 47 -8.64 -0.35 -3.02
C ARG A 47 -9.64 0.79 -3.09
N LEU A 48 -9.48 1.69 -4.06
CA LEU A 48 -10.38 2.82 -4.29
C LEU A 48 -11.65 2.38 -5.03
N LEU A 49 -11.51 1.65 -6.13
CA LEU A 49 -12.66 1.18 -6.92
C LEU A 49 -13.39 -0.01 -6.27
N GLY A 50 -12.77 -0.69 -5.29
CA GLY A 50 -13.42 -1.75 -4.53
C GLY A 50 -14.36 -1.25 -3.43
N LYS A 51 -14.40 0.06 -3.16
CA LYS A 51 -15.40 0.69 -2.29
C LYS A 51 -16.67 0.93 -3.12
N ASN A 52 -17.50 -0.09 -3.22
CA ASN A 52 -18.88 0.10 -3.68
C ASN A 52 -19.63 0.79 -2.55
N GLU A 53 -19.81 2.10 -2.65
CA GLU A 53 -20.72 2.83 -1.77
C GLU A 53 -22.15 2.52 -2.26
N GLU A 54 -22.90 1.80 -1.43
CA GLU A 54 -24.28 1.41 -1.71
C GLU A 54 -25.22 2.31 -0.91
N VAL A 55 -26.15 2.98 -1.60
CA VAL A 55 -27.20 3.76 -0.95
C VAL A 55 -28.28 2.78 -0.51
N LEU A 56 -28.23 2.38 0.77
CA LEU A 56 -29.13 1.38 1.34
C LEU A 56 -30.52 1.93 1.64
N LEU A 57 -30.63 3.20 2.00
CA LEU A 57 -31.87 3.83 2.44
C LEU A 57 -31.81 5.35 2.23
N VAL A 58 -32.90 5.92 1.73
CA VAL A 58 -33.17 7.35 1.75
C VAL A 58 -34.51 7.54 2.44
N GLU A 59 -34.51 8.18 3.60
CA GLU A 59 -35.71 8.41 4.40
C GLU A 59 -35.78 9.88 4.81
N GLU A 60 -36.98 10.45 4.75
CA GLU A 60 -37.25 11.84 5.14
C GLU A 60 -37.77 11.86 6.57
N LEU A 61 -37.04 12.52 7.47
CA LEU A 61 -37.38 12.54 8.90
C LEU A 61 -38.46 13.58 9.19
N ALA A 62 -39.57 13.15 9.79
CA ALA A 62 -40.61 14.04 10.25
C ALA A 62 -40.18 14.82 11.52
N PRO A 63 -40.81 15.96 11.83
CA PRO A 63 -40.50 16.73 13.04
C PRO A 63 -40.68 15.89 14.31
N GLY A 64 -39.63 15.79 15.12
CA GLY A 64 -39.61 15.00 16.35
C GLY A 64 -39.05 13.57 16.21
N GLN A 65 -38.83 13.08 14.98
CA GLN A 65 -38.10 11.83 14.75
C GLN A 65 -36.58 12.04 14.87
N ARG A 66 -35.88 10.97 15.28
CA ARG A 66 -34.42 10.93 15.38
C ARG A 66 -33.90 9.67 14.71
N MET A 67 -32.91 9.82 13.85
CA MET A 67 -32.18 8.71 13.23
C MET A 67 -30.86 8.51 13.96
N HIS A 68 -30.50 7.25 14.21
CA HIS A 68 -29.20 6.89 14.75
C HIS A 68 -28.45 6.01 13.74
N ILE A 69 -27.31 6.50 13.26
CA ILE A 69 -26.48 5.79 12.29
C ILE A 69 -25.28 5.23 13.02
N THR A 70 -25.16 3.90 13.05
CA THR A 70 -24.02 3.21 13.66
C THR A 70 -23.22 2.50 12.59
N ALA A 71 -21.91 2.73 12.58
CA ALA A 71 -21.00 1.99 11.70
C ALA A 71 -20.73 0.60 12.28
N LEU A 72 -21.17 -0.43 11.58
CA LEU A 72 -20.82 -1.81 11.91
C LEU A 72 -19.42 -2.13 11.36
N ALA A 73 -18.58 -2.76 12.18
CA ALA A 73 -17.27 -3.22 11.72
C ALA A 73 -17.43 -4.26 10.60
N PRO A 74 -16.60 -4.21 9.55
CA PRO A 74 -16.72 -5.14 8.43
C PRO A 74 -16.51 -6.58 8.91
N PRO A 75 -17.24 -7.57 8.35
CA PRO A 75 -17.07 -8.97 8.73
C PRO A 75 -15.63 -9.41 8.46
N GLU A 76 -15.00 -9.99 9.50
CA GLU A 76 -13.60 -10.38 9.45
C GLU A 76 -13.38 -11.42 8.34
N LYS A 77 -12.46 -11.14 7.41
CA LYS A 77 -12.22 -11.95 6.19
C LYS A 77 -11.76 -13.39 6.48
N ARG A 78 -11.50 -13.74 7.75
CA ARG A 78 -10.89 -14.99 8.19
C ARG A 78 -11.86 -16.19 8.25
N SER A 79 -13.17 -15.97 8.19
CA SER A 79 -14.16 -17.06 8.35
C SER A 79 -14.49 -17.86 7.08
N ARG A 80 -14.02 -17.45 5.90
CA ARG A 80 -14.31 -18.18 4.64
C ARG A 80 -13.44 -19.40 4.39
N ARG A 81 -12.35 -19.59 5.14
CA ARG A 81 -11.40 -20.71 4.92
C ARG A 81 -11.71 -21.96 5.74
N SER A 82 -12.56 -21.87 6.77
CA SER A 82 -12.92 -23.00 7.64
C SER A 82 -14.26 -23.64 7.28
N ARG A 83 -14.84 -23.31 6.12
CA ARG A 83 -16.16 -23.79 5.67
C ARG A 83 -16.10 -24.54 4.34
N ARG A 84 -14.93 -25.06 3.96
CA ARG A 84 -14.72 -25.99 2.86
C ARG A 84 -14.27 -27.33 3.41
#